data_AF-A0A504YV35-F1
#
_entry.id   AF-A0A504YV35-F1
#
_cell.length_a   1.000
_cell.length_b   1.000
_cell.length_c   1.000
_cell.angle_alpha   90.00
_cell.angle_beta   90.00
_cell.angle_gamma   90.00
#
_symmetry.space_group_name_H-M   'P 1'
#
loop_
_entity.id
_entity.type
_entity.pdbx_description
1 polymer ?
#
loop_
_entity_poly.entity_id
_entity_poly.type
_entity_poly.pdbx_seq_one_letter_code
_entity_poly.pdbx_strand_id
1 'polypeptide(L)'
;MSKLVDLGDIQTHAWVPFMLQHRVRSSNSVTRRHRKFLALHKRILLVNNSPNSKGGSRYPPFGEHPPDRPLRIGYFTYDGSFKAVPAAERAVLHIKSRLEAMGHKLIPWQPPCPGSECFEMFLTALFVDGGARLVEMLQYDEVEQSMFLGLKIFKSWRLTRRIKWILAKLFSHPDNLIYMRAVNYVTDVPTLTQHVNSLEEFRYRWYDNWRESNLDAVLCPAFGMAAPVPVRTTRSFAGMLTYLHLFNITNMPAGSVPSGICVTEADLAPLRASLGQKDGNKPVKLAPGVTPYPIDRPWQKAAAELQVDTLGMPVGVQVAAAPWHDEMCLHVMREVERAARGVSQPGPTN
;
A
#
# COMPACT_ATOMS: atom_id res chain seq x y z
N MET A 1 55.84 -26.28 -15.86
CA MET A 1 55.15 -25.41 -16.82
C MET A 1 53.66 -25.73 -16.71
N SER A 2 52.88 -25.34 -15.69
CA SER A 2 52.58 -24.03 -15.08
C SER A 2 52.13 -22.96 -16.09
N LYS A 3 50.82 -22.69 -16.05
CA LYS A 3 50.05 -21.45 -16.34
C LYS A 3 48.58 -21.90 -16.34
N LEU A 4 47.86 -21.98 -15.21
CA LEU A 4 47.32 -20.87 -14.41
C LEU A 4 46.87 -19.71 -15.30
N VAL A 5 45.61 -19.78 -15.73
CA VAL A 5 44.83 -18.64 -16.18
C VAL A 5 43.80 -18.35 -15.10
N ASP A 6 43.86 -17.11 -14.63
CA ASP A 6 43.18 -16.51 -13.51
C ASP A 6 41.65 -16.51 -13.69
N LEU A 7 40.92 -17.11 -12.75
CA LEU A 7 39.45 -17.11 -12.68
C LEU A 7 38.98 -15.96 -11.76
N GLY A 8 39.42 -14.74 -12.07
CA GLY A 8 39.21 -13.55 -11.23
C GLY A 8 37.93 -12.76 -11.46
N ASP A 9 37.25 -12.87 -12.61
CA ASP A 9 36.34 -11.78 -13.06
C ASP A 9 34.96 -12.22 -13.61
N ILE A 10 34.28 -13.20 -12.99
CA ILE A 10 32.91 -13.59 -13.39
C ILE A 10 31.89 -13.50 -12.24
N GLN A 11 32.21 -12.85 -11.13
CA GLN A 11 31.27 -12.72 -10.00
C GLN A 11 30.51 -11.39 -9.92
N THR A 12 30.65 -10.44 -10.84
CA THR A 12 30.02 -9.10 -10.69
C THR A 12 28.58 -8.97 -11.22
N HIS A 13 28.10 -9.89 -12.07
CA HIS A 13 26.79 -9.73 -12.73
C HIS A 13 25.59 -10.33 -11.98
N ALA A 14 25.81 -11.26 -11.04
CA ALA A 14 24.73 -11.91 -10.27
C ALA A 14 24.33 -11.15 -8.99
N TRP A 15 25.18 -10.24 -8.50
CA TRP A 15 24.96 -9.55 -7.21
C TRP A 15 24.04 -8.33 -7.32
N VAL A 16 23.96 -7.69 -8.49
CA VAL A 16 23.19 -6.45 -8.67
C VAL A 16 21.66 -6.69 -8.56
N PRO A 17 21.08 -7.74 -9.18
CA PRO A 17 19.65 -8.04 -9.00
C PRO A 17 19.32 -8.45 -7.55
N PHE A 18 20.22 -9.22 -6.91
CA PHE A 18 20.04 -9.72 -5.54
C PHE A 18 20.10 -8.59 -4.49
N MET A 19 21.00 -7.61 -4.65
CA MET A 19 21.09 -6.46 -3.74
C MET A 19 19.94 -5.45 -3.86
N LEU A 20 19.21 -5.44 -4.99
CA LEU A 20 18.15 -4.45 -5.25
C LEU A 20 16.76 -4.90 -4.81
N GLN A 21 16.50 -6.22 -4.76
CA GLN A 21 15.34 -6.78 -4.05
C GLN A 21 15.35 -6.41 -2.55
N HIS A 22 16.50 -6.02 -1.99
CA HIS A 22 16.61 -5.48 -0.62
C HIS A 22 16.28 -3.98 -0.49
N ARG A 23 16.19 -3.21 -1.59
CA ARG A 23 15.86 -1.77 -1.54
C ARG A 23 14.35 -1.49 -1.49
N VAL A 24 13.53 -2.36 -2.08
CA VAL A 24 12.12 -2.53 -1.69
C VAL A 24 12.10 -3.63 -0.66
N ARG A 25 12.19 -3.27 0.63
CA ARG A 25 12.30 -4.28 1.68
C ARG A 25 11.06 -5.19 1.67
N SER A 26 11.28 -6.50 1.53
CA SER A 26 10.32 -7.48 2.04
C SER A 26 10.29 -7.32 3.55
N SER A 27 9.27 -6.62 4.05
CA SER A 27 9.04 -6.51 5.48
C SER A 27 8.32 -7.76 5.96
N ASN A 28 9.01 -8.57 6.76
CA ASN A 28 8.34 -9.61 7.56
C ASN A 28 7.44 -8.89 8.58
N SER A 29 6.13 -8.92 8.36
CA SER A 29 5.14 -8.35 9.27
C SER A 29 4.48 -9.44 10.11
N VAL A 30 4.05 -9.08 11.32
CA VAL A 30 3.37 -10.01 12.23
C VAL A 30 1.87 -9.77 12.14
N THR A 31 1.13 -10.73 11.60
CA THR A 31 -0.35 -10.68 11.54
C THR A 31 -0.93 -11.42 12.74
N ARG A 32 -1.33 -10.73 13.83
CA ARG A 32 -1.92 -11.39 15.03
C ARG A 32 -2.93 -10.53 15.79
N ARG A 33 -3.89 -11.20 16.46
CA ARG A 33 -5.03 -10.62 17.21
C ARG A 33 -4.68 -9.93 18.55
N HIS A 34 -3.43 -9.92 19.03
CA HIS A 34 -3.15 -9.48 20.41
C HIS A 34 -1.82 -8.72 20.64
N ARG A 35 -1.94 -7.59 21.36
CA ARG A 35 -0.95 -6.50 21.54
C ARG A 35 0.32 -6.82 22.31
N LYS A 36 0.26 -7.70 23.32
CA LYS A 36 1.41 -7.96 24.22
C LYS A 36 2.56 -8.68 23.53
N PHE A 37 2.31 -9.35 22.41
CA PHE A 37 3.33 -10.11 21.68
C PHE A 37 4.00 -9.33 20.55
N LEU A 38 3.37 -8.32 19.95
CA LEU A 38 3.97 -7.52 18.86
C LEU A 38 5.15 -6.68 19.36
N ALA A 39 4.97 -5.96 20.47
CA ALA A 39 6.03 -5.18 21.10
C ALA A 39 7.12 -6.08 21.71
N LEU A 40 6.74 -7.20 22.34
CA LEU A 40 7.67 -8.17 22.93
C LEU A 40 8.53 -8.87 21.87
N HIS A 41 7.94 -9.28 20.74
CA HIS A 41 8.67 -9.98 19.67
C HIS A 41 9.56 -9.03 18.86
N LYS A 42 9.15 -7.77 18.66
CA LYS A 42 10.03 -6.75 18.07
C LYS A 42 11.24 -6.46 18.96
N ARG A 43 11.05 -6.39 20.28
CA ARG A 43 12.14 -6.31 21.26
C ARG A 43 13.09 -7.51 21.14
N ILE A 44 12.56 -8.72 20.97
CA ILE A 44 13.37 -9.94 20.79
C ILE A 44 14.15 -9.92 19.46
N LEU A 45 13.54 -9.48 18.36
CA LEU A 45 14.21 -9.37 17.05
C LEU A 45 15.29 -8.29 17.02
N LEU A 46 15.10 -7.19 17.74
CA LEU A 46 16.10 -6.12 17.86
C LEU A 46 17.24 -6.51 18.82
N VAL A 47 16.97 -7.30 19.86
CA VAL A 47 18.00 -7.83 20.78
C VAL A 47 18.85 -8.94 20.12
N ASN A 48 18.33 -9.66 19.13
CA ASN A 48 19.05 -10.72 18.43
C ASN A 48 19.86 -10.27 17.19
N ASN A 49 19.86 -8.97 16.84
CA ASN A 49 20.79 -8.44 15.85
C ASN A 49 22.07 -7.95 16.55
N SER A 50 23.16 -8.70 16.32
CA SER A 50 24.50 -8.52 16.89
C SER A 50 25.03 -7.07 16.88
N PRO A 51 25.81 -6.63 17.90
CA PRO A 51 26.31 -5.25 18.01
C PRO A 51 27.42 -4.85 17.01
N ASN A 52 27.75 -5.69 16.03
CA ASN A 52 29.02 -5.62 15.29
C ASN A 52 28.91 -5.17 13.82
N SER A 53 28.00 -4.27 13.46
CA SER A 53 28.11 -3.51 12.21
C SER A 53 28.58 -2.08 12.49
N LYS A 54 29.88 -1.82 12.23
CA LYS A 54 30.52 -0.48 12.27
C LYS A 54 30.07 0.40 11.09
N GLY A 55 28.77 0.53 10.88
CA GLY A 55 28.17 1.51 9.97
C GLY A 55 27.17 2.33 10.78
N GLY A 56 27.58 3.50 11.24
CA GLY A 56 26.71 4.39 12.02
C GLY A 56 25.37 4.60 11.31
N SER A 57 24.27 4.34 12.01
CA SER A 57 22.94 4.75 11.54
C SER A 57 22.99 6.26 11.26
N ARG A 58 22.77 6.67 10.01
CA ARG A 58 22.63 8.08 9.61
C ARG A 58 21.37 8.75 10.17
N TYR A 59 20.55 8.00 10.90
CA TYR A 59 19.28 8.47 11.42
C TYR A 59 19.41 8.75 12.92
N PRO A 60 18.94 9.92 13.38
CA PRO A 60 19.06 10.29 14.78
C PRO A 60 18.40 9.23 15.68
N PRO A 61 18.98 8.94 16.86
CA PRO A 61 18.38 8.04 17.83
C PRO A 61 17.01 8.54 18.29
N PHE A 62 16.20 7.59 18.73
CA PHE A 62 14.83 7.75 19.23
C PHE A 62 14.60 9.06 20.00
N GLY A 63 13.73 9.92 19.47
CA GLY A 63 13.04 10.90 20.30
C GLY A 63 11.90 10.17 21.01
N GLU A 64 12.00 9.96 22.32
CA GLU A 64 10.88 9.43 23.09
C GLU A 64 9.68 10.38 22.96
N HIS A 65 8.61 9.91 22.32
CA HIS A 65 7.36 10.66 22.32
C HIS A 65 6.71 10.47 23.70
N PRO A 66 6.48 11.55 24.48
CA PRO A 66 5.84 11.43 25.78
C PRO A 66 4.46 10.79 25.63
N PRO A 67 4.11 9.80 26.45
CA PRO A 67 2.85 9.06 26.31
C PRO A 67 1.59 9.94 26.39
N ASP A 68 1.70 11.12 27.03
CA ASP A 68 0.58 12.04 27.27
C ASP A 68 0.52 13.20 26.27
N ARG A 69 1.46 13.31 25.31
CA ARG A 69 1.43 14.39 24.33
C ARG A 69 0.37 14.09 23.24
N PRO A 70 -0.50 15.04 22.87
CA PRO A 70 -1.37 14.88 21.72
C PRO A 70 -0.60 14.64 20.41
N LEU A 71 -0.96 13.56 19.71
CA LEU A 71 -0.42 13.22 18.39
C LEU A 71 -0.90 14.20 17.31
N ARG A 72 -0.02 14.52 16.37
CA ARG A 72 -0.31 15.24 15.12
C ARG A 72 -0.37 14.23 13.98
N ILE A 73 -1.59 13.86 13.58
CA ILE A 73 -1.83 12.77 12.62
C ILE A 73 -2.33 13.39 11.31
N GLY A 74 -1.57 13.21 10.23
CA GLY A 74 -2.04 13.54 8.88
C GLY A 74 -3.12 12.55 8.46
N TYR A 75 -4.11 12.95 7.68
CA TYR A 75 -5.08 12.00 7.12
C TYR A 75 -5.48 12.33 5.69
N PHE A 76 -5.74 11.28 4.91
CA PHE A 76 -6.37 11.36 3.59
C PHE A 76 -7.28 10.17 3.33
N THR A 77 -8.27 10.37 2.47
CA THR A 77 -9.19 9.33 1.99
C THR A 77 -9.03 9.04 0.50
N TYR A 78 -8.33 9.94 -0.22
CA TYR A 78 -8.05 9.83 -1.65
C TYR A 78 -6.58 10.15 -1.91
N ASP A 79 -5.86 9.18 -2.48
CA ASP A 79 -4.43 9.22 -2.82
C ASP A 79 -4.12 9.94 -4.16
N GLY A 80 -5.11 10.56 -4.79
CA GLY A 80 -4.96 11.18 -6.11
C GLY A 80 -5.08 10.20 -7.28
N SER A 81 -5.38 8.91 -7.06
CA SER A 81 -5.48 7.90 -8.14
C SER A 81 -6.67 6.95 -7.99
N PHE A 82 -6.77 6.24 -6.88
CA PHE A 82 -7.85 5.30 -6.61
C PHE A 82 -8.78 5.88 -5.54
N LYS A 83 -10.01 6.23 -5.94
CA LYS A 83 -11.02 6.69 -4.96
C LYS A 83 -11.36 5.50 -4.06
N ALA A 84 -11.24 5.66 -2.74
CA ALA A 84 -11.68 4.63 -1.82
C ALA A 84 -13.20 4.45 -1.91
N VAL A 85 -13.69 3.22 -1.77
CA VAL A 85 -15.14 2.97 -1.73
C VAL A 85 -15.75 3.59 -0.48
N PRO A 86 -17.06 3.91 -0.47
CA PRO A 86 -17.67 4.68 0.61
C PRO A 86 -17.40 4.15 2.02
N ALA A 87 -17.41 2.81 2.18
CA ALA A 87 -17.13 2.19 3.48
C ALA A 87 -15.68 2.39 3.95
N ALA A 88 -14.69 2.37 3.05
CA ALA A 88 -13.28 2.59 3.36
C ALA A 88 -12.98 4.06 3.66
N GLU A 89 -13.59 4.98 2.92
CA GLU A 89 -13.56 6.41 3.22
C GLU A 89 -14.19 6.70 4.59
N ARG A 90 -15.37 6.14 4.86
CA ARG A 90 -16.08 6.26 6.14
C ARG A 90 -15.26 5.71 7.31
N ALA A 91 -14.51 4.61 7.12
CA ALA A 91 -13.65 4.05 8.15
C ALA A 91 -12.56 5.03 8.61
N VAL A 92 -11.92 5.73 7.67
CA VAL A 92 -10.91 6.75 7.99
C VAL A 92 -11.56 7.93 8.71
N LEU A 93 -12.68 8.45 8.20
CA LEU A 93 -13.37 9.59 8.81
C LEU A 93 -13.95 9.25 10.20
N HIS A 94 -14.40 8.01 10.39
CA HIS A 94 -14.86 7.50 11.68
C HIS A 94 -13.72 7.50 12.70
N ILE A 95 -12.57 6.92 12.37
CA ILE A 95 -11.40 6.93 13.26
C ILE A 95 -10.90 8.36 13.48
N LYS A 96 -10.92 9.19 12.44
CA LYS A 96 -10.52 10.59 12.50
C LYS A 96 -11.27 11.33 13.62
N SER A 97 -12.60 11.36 13.52
CA SER A 97 -13.45 12.05 14.51
C SER A 97 -13.25 11.54 15.93
N ARG A 98 -13.00 10.25 16.12
CA ARG A 98 -12.77 9.68 17.45
C ARG A 98 -11.40 10.00 18.03
N LEU A 99 -10.35 10.05 17.20
CA LEU A 99 -9.04 10.50 17.64
C LEU A 99 -9.05 12.00 18.00
N GLU A 100 -9.79 12.82 17.25
CA GLU A 100 -10.03 14.23 17.59
C GLU A 100 -10.74 14.36 18.95
N ALA A 101 -11.77 13.54 19.20
CA ALA A 101 -12.45 13.49 20.50
C ALA A 101 -11.55 13.02 21.67
N MET A 102 -10.46 12.31 21.38
CA MET A 102 -9.43 11.93 22.35
C MET A 102 -8.36 13.01 22.56
N GLY A 103 -8.48 14.17 21.88
CA GLY A 103 -7.58 15.31 22.02
C GLY A 103 -6.41 15.32 21.03
N HIS A 104 -6.33 14.37 20.10
CA HIS A 104 -5.30 14.38 19.06
C HIS A 104 -5.62 15.40 17.96
N LYS A 105 -4.58 15.90 17.28
CA LYS A 105 -4.72 16.86 16.19
C LYS A 105 -4.68 16.14 14.85
N LEU A 106 -5.78 16.16 14.12
CA LEU A 106 -5.85 15.53 12.79
C LEU A 106 -5.83 16.58 11.68
N ILE A 107 -4.88 16.42 10.78
CA ILE A 107 -4.54 17.43 9.78
C ILE A 107 -4.84 16.85 8.40
N PRO A 108 -5.68 17.49 7.56
CA PRO A 108 -5.80 17.13 6.17
C PRO A 108 -4.41 17.18 5.53
N TRP A 109 -3.93 16.05 5.06
CA TRP A 109 -2.59 15.90 4.51
C TRP A 109 -2.69 15.06 3.25
N GLN A 110 -1.94 15.39 2.21
CA GLN A 110 -1.96 14.62 0.96
C GLN A 110 -0.56 14.16 0.58
N PRO A 111 -0.44 12.92 0.06
CA PRO A 111 0.78 12.46 -0.59
C PRO A 111 1.31 13.46 -1.63
N PRO A 112 2.63 13.68 -1.72
CA PRO A 112 3.24 14.55 -2.74
C PRO A 112 3.21 13.95 -4.17
N CYS A 113 2.74 12.71 -4.34
CA CYS A 113 2.52 12.04 -5.63
C CYS A 113 1.11 11.43 -5.67
N PRO A 114 0.47 11.35 -6.85
CA PRO A 114 -0.68 10.47 -7.04
C PRO A 114 -0.28 9.02 -6.80
N GLY A 115 -1.10 8.23 -6.10
CA GLY A 115 -0.78 6.83 -5.77
C GLY A 115 -0.45 5.93 -6.96
N SER A 116 -0.94 6.25 -8.16
CA SER A 116 -0.57 5.56 -9.41
C SER A 116 0.91 5.72 -9.79
N GLU A 117 1.51 6.90 -9.57
CA GLU A 117 2.95 7.13 -9.76
C GLU A 117 3.73 6.29 -8.77
N CYS A 118 3.35 6.37 -7.49
CA CYS A 118 4.03 5.65 -6.42
C CYS A 118 3.90 4.11 -6.64
N PHE A 119 2.76 3.63 -7.15
CA PHE A 119 2.52 2.23 -7.51
C PHE A 119 3.30 1.78 -8.75
N GLU A 120 3.43 2.62 -9.78
CA GLU A 120 4.27 2.32 -10.95
C GLU A 120 5.75 2.20 -10.59
N MET A 121 6.25 3.08 -9.73
CA MET A 121 7.63 3.00 -9.24
C MET A 121 7.87 1.71 -8.46
N PHE A 122 6.90 1.31 -7.62
CA PHE A 122 6.94 0.06 -6.87
C PHE A 122 6.97 -1.15 -7.81
N LEU A 123 6.08 -1.21 -8.80
CA LEU A 123 6.04 -2.31 -9.76
C LEU A 123 7.32 -2.39 -10.60
N THR A 124 7.89 -1.24 -11.00
CA THR A 124 9.16 -1.19 -11.74
C THR A 124 10.29 -1.78 -10.90
N ALA A 125 10.34 -1.45 -9.60
CA ALA A 125 11.32 -2.01 -8.68
C ALA A 125 11.10 -3.51 -8.41
N LEU A 126 9.85 -3.98 -8.45
CA LEU A 126 9.51 -5.40 -8.29
C LEU A 126 9.85 -6.23 -9.53
N PHE A 127 9.66 -5.66 -10.72
CA PHE A 127 9.81 -6.32 -12.02
C PHE A 127 10.94 -5.73 -12.86
N VAL A 128 12.10 -5.46 -12.24
CA VAL A 128 13.28 -4.91 -12.93
C VAL A 128 13.77 -5.80 -14.10
N ASP A 129 13.52 -7.10 -14.03
CA ASP A 129 13.84 -8.10 -15.05
C ASP A 129 12.67 -8.33 -16.04
N GLY A 130 11.61 -7.54 -15.94
CA GLY A 130 10.38 -7.69 -16.71
C GLY A 130 9.56 -8.93 -16.34
N GLY A 131 9.75 -9.48 -15.13
CA GLY A 131 9.03 -10.65 -14.60
C GLY A 131 9.61 -12.00 -15.02
N ALA A 132 10.81 -12.03 -15.61
CA ALA A 132 11.44 -13.26 -16.08
C ALA A 132 11.65 -14.28 -14.96
N ARG A 133 12.17 -13.83 -13.81
CA ARG A 133 12.39 -14.69 -12.64
C ARG A 133 11.10 -15.26 -12.08
N LEU A 134 10.02 -14.47 -12.05
CA LEU A 134 8.71 -14.95 -11.61
C LEU A 134 8.18 -16.05 -12.54
N VAL A 135 8.35 -15.89 -13.86
CA VAL A 135 7.96 -16.92 -14.85
C VAL A 135 8.75 -18.20 -14.67
N GLU A 136 10.06 -18.10 -14.43
CA GLU A 136 10.94 -19.25 -14.17
C GLU A 136 10.52 -20.00 -12.90
N MET A 137 10.21 -19.26 -11.81
CA MET A 137 9.77 -19.86 -10.55
C MET A 137 8.45 -20.63 -10.68
N LEU A 138 7.55 -20.19 -11.56
CA LEU A 138 6.22 -20.78 -11.76
C LEU A 138 6.17 -21.80 -12.92
N GLN A 139 7.30 -22.19 -13.50
CA GLN A 139 7.33 -22.97 -14.74
C GLN A 139 6.66 -24.35 -14.64
N TYR A 140 6.64 -24.95 -13.43
CA TYR A 140 6.08 -26.27 -13.16
C TYR A 140 4.87 -26.24 -12.22
N ASP A 141 4.39 -25.05 -11.86
CA ASP A 141 3.28 -24.89 -10.93
C ASP A 141 1.94 -24.71 -11.66
N GLU A 142 0.87 -25.17 -11.03
CA GLU A 142 -0.48 -24.75 -11.37
C GLU A 142 -0.69 -23.30 -10.92
N VAL A 143 -1.00 -22.43 -11.87
CA VAL A 143 -1.18 -21.01 -11.59
C VAL A 143 -2.68 -20.70 -11.47
N GLU A 144 -3.03 -19.97 -10.41
CA GLU A 144 -4.38 -19.44 -10.22
C GLU A 144 -4.78 -18.47 -11.35
N GLN A 145 -6.06 -18.54 -11.76
CA GLN A 145 -6.56 -17.88 -12.98
C GLN A 145 -6.42 -16.36 -12.97
N SER A 146 -6.52 -15.69 -11.82
CA SER A 146 -6.37 -14.24 -11.73
C SER A 146 -4.97 -13.77 -12.14
N MET A 147 -3.95 -14.64 -12.06
CA MET A 147 -2.58 -14.32 -12.47
C MET A 147 -2.32 -14.48 -13.98
N PHE A 148 -3.24 -15.09 -14.74
CA PHE A 148 -3.01 -15.40 -16.16
C PHE A 148 -2.74 -14.17 -17.02
N LEU A 149 -3.42 -13.04 -16.76
CA LEU A 149 -3.18 -11.81 -17.49
C LEU A 149 -1.76 -11.29 -17.28
N GLY A 150 -1.28 -11.29 -16.03
CA GLY A 150 0.09 -10.90 -15.68
C GLY A 150 1.12 -11.83 -16.31
N LEU A 151 0.93 -13.14 -16.19
CA LEU A 151 1.84 -14.12 -16.80
C LEU A 151 1.92 -14.02 -18.32
N LYS A 152 0.79 -13.75 -19.00
CA LYS A 152 0.79 -13.54 -20.45
C LYS A 152 1.64 -12.32 -20.84
N ILE A 153 1.66 -11.29 -20.00
CA ILE A 153 2.53 -10.12 -20.18
C ILE A 153 3.99 -10.52 -19.95
N PHE A 154 4.32 -11.18 -18.84
CA PHE A 154 5.69 -11.55 -18.49
C PHE A 154 6.32 -12.53 -19.49
N LYS A 155 5.54 -13.51 -19.99
CA LYS A 155 5.95 -14.48 -21.01
C LYS A 155 6.07 -13.89 -22.42
N SER A 156 5.54 -12.69 -22.66
CA SER A 156 5.60 -12.07 -24.00
C SER A 156 7.04 -11.65 -24.36
N TRP A 157 7.43 -11.85 -25.61
CA TRP A 157 8.72 -11.37 -26.11
C TRP A 157 8.81 -9.84 -26.05
N ARG A 158 9.99 -9.28 -25.76
CA ARG A 158 10.18 -7.84 -25.49
C ARG A 158 9.62 -6.95 -26.62
N LEU A 159 9.83 -7.34 -27.88
CA LEU A 159 9.30 -6.61 -29.03
C LEU A 159 7.77 -6.56 -29.04
N THR A 160 7.12 -7.71 -28.81
CA THR A 160 5.65 -7.77 -28.74
C THR A 160 5.09 -6.97 -27.56
N ARG A 161 5.82 -6.92 -26.43
CA ARG A 161 5.44 -6.07 -25.29
C ARG A 161 5.51 -4.59 -25.66
N ARG A 162 6.56 -4.15 -26.37
CA ARG A 162 6.69 -2.76 -26.85
C ARG A 162 5.56 -2.38 -27.81
N ILE A 163 5.22 -3.25 -28.77
CA ILE A 163 4.09 -3.02 -29.69
C ILE A 163 2.78 -2.93 -28.90
N LYS A 164 2.51 -3.88 -28.00
CA LYS A 164 1.32 -3.85 -27.13
C LYS A 164 1.25 -2.59 -26.30
N TRP A 165 2.40 -2.11 -25.79
CA TRP A 165 2.47 -0.86 -25.05
C TRP A 165 2.10 0.34 -25.92
N ILE A 166 2.60 0.44 -27.16
CA ILE A 166 2.22 1.52 -28.10
C ILE A 166 0.72 1.48 -28.38
N LEU A 167 0.18 0.29 -28.70
CA LEU A 167 -1.26 0.13 -28.97
C LEU A 167 -2.11 0.49 -27.75
N ALA A 168 -1.71 0.03 -26.58
CA ALA A 168 -2.44 0.31 -25.35
C ALA A 168 -2.36 1.81 -24.99
N LYS A 169 -1.26 2.50 -25.30
CA LYS A 169 -1.16 3.97 -25.14
C LYS A 169 -2.19 4.72 -26.00
N LEU A 170 -2.56 4.20 -27.17
CA LEU A 170 -3.52 4.82 -28.08
C LEU A 170 -4.98 4.50 -27.74
N PHE A 171 -5.26 3.30 -27.20
CA PHE A 171 -6.63 2.80 -27.08
C PHE A 171 -7.08 2.42 -25.66
N SER A 172 -6.18 2.45 -24.65
CA SER A 172 -6.49 2.02 -23.28
C SER A 172 -6.38 3.16 -22.27
N HIS A 173 -7.14 3.06 -21.18
CA HIS A 173 -7.05 3.98 -20.05
C HIS A 173 -5.65 3.90 -19.39
N PRO A 174 -5.04 5.03 -18.96
CA PRO A 174 -3.70 5.06 -18.35
C PRO A 174 -3.49 4.08 -17.20
N ASP A 175 -4.52 3.87 -16.37
CA ASP A 175 -4.49 2.93 -15.23
C ASP A 175 -4.17 1.49 -15.66
N ASN A 176 -4.64 1.06 -16.83
CA ASN A 176 -4.35 -0.27 -17.38
C ASN A 176 -2.92 -0.40 -17.92
N LEU A 177 -2.22 0.73 -18.11
CA LEU A 177 -0.88 0.76 -18.67
C LEU A 177 0.22 0.66 -17.62
N ILE A 178 -0.09 0.88 -16.34
CA ILE A 178 0.90 0.94 -15.26
C ILE A 178 1.76 -0.33 -15.19
N TYR A 179 1.12 -1.51 -15.20
CA TYR A 179 1.85 -2.78 -15.26
C TYR A 179 2.73 -2.89 -16.51
N MET A 180 2.18 -2.53 -17.67
CA MET A 180 2.93 -2.60 -18.93
C MET A 180 4.10 -1.63 -18.97
N ARG A 181 3.98 -0.43 -18.38
CA ARG A 181 5.11 0.52 -18.26
C ARG A 181 6.17 -0.04 -17.32
N ALA A 182 5.78 -0.47 -16.13
CA ALA A 182 6.69 -0.99 -15.12
C ALA A 182 7.57 -2.14 -15.63
N VAL A 183 6.98 -3.15 -16.27
CA VAL A 183 7.70 -4.35 -16.75
C VAL A 183 8.58 -4.10 -17.98
N ASN A 184 8.44 -2.93 -18.63
CA ASN A 184 9.22 -2.55 -19.81
C ASN A 184 10.15 -1.36 -19.56
N TYR A 185 10.13 -0.79 -18.35
CA TYR A 185 10.91 0.42 -18.05
C TYR A 185 12.41 0.11 -18.03
N VAL A 186 12.83 -0.87 -17.24
CA VAL A 186 14.25 -1.24 -17.11
C VAL A 186 14.66 -2.16 -18.27
N THR A 187 15.65 -1.70 -19.06
CA THR A 187 16.20 -2.45 -20.19
C THR A 187 17.68 -2.75 -20.05
N ASP A 188 18.39 -1.99 -19.21
CA ASP A 188 19.84 -1.99 -19.08
C ASP A 188 20.26 -1.40 -17.73
N VAL A 189 21.57 -1.38 -17.46
CA VAL A 189 22.14 -0.87 -16.20
C VAL A 189 21.91 0.65 -16.03
N PRO A 190 22.07 1.50 -17.08
CA PRO A 190 21.76 2.93 -16.96
C PRO A 190 20.31 3.23 -16.55
N THR A 191 19.31 2.61 -17.21
CA THR A 191 17.89 2.78 -16.89
C THR A 191 17.56 2.26 -15.49
N LEU A 192 18.19 1.17 -15.06
CA LEU A 192 18.09 0.69 -13.68
C LEU A 192 18.65 1.72 -12.68
N THR A 193 19.81 2.29 -12.96
CA THR A 193 20.45 3.30 -12.10
C THR A 193 19.58 4.55 -12.01
N GLN A 194 19.01 5.00 -13.13
CA GLN A 194 18.05 6.10 -13.15
C GLN A 194 16.84 5.81 -12.28
N HIS A 195 16.25 4.61 -12.38
CA HIS A 195 15.11 4.21 -11.55
C HIS A 195 15.46 4.25 -10.05
N VAL A 196 16.64 3.74 -9.68
CA VAL A 196 17.12 3.78 -8.29
C VAL A 196 17.27 5.21 -7.77
N ASN A 197 17.80 6.12 -8.59
CA ASN A 197 17.90 7.54 -8.23
C ASN A 197 16.52 8.17 -8.07
N SER A 198 15.58 7.90 -8.99
CA SER A 198 14.20 8.39 -8.89
C SER A 198 13.48 7.88 -7.63
N LEU A 199 13.73 6.63 -7.21
CA LEU A 199 13.21 6.11 -5.93
C LEU A 199 13.79 6.87 -4.72
N GLU A 200 15.06 7.24 -4.77
CA GLU A 200 15.69 8.01 -3.70
C GLU A 200 15.13 9.45 -3.63
N GLU A 201 15.06 10.14 -4.76
CA GLU A 201 14.44 11.47 -4.86
C GLU A 201 12.98 11.46 -4.39
N PHE A 202 12.23 10.44 -4.82
CA PHE A 202 10.86 10.22 -4.38
C PHE A 202 10.76 10.13 -2.85
N ARG A 203 11.65 9.35 -2.22
CA ARG A 203 11.66 9.19 -0.76
C ARG A 203 11.96 10.49 -0.05
N TYR A 204 12.91 11.30 -0.56
CA TYR A 204 13.19 12.61 0.03
C TYR A 204 12.00 13.55 -0.09
N ARG A 205 11.37 13.66 -1.27
CA ARG A 205 10.13 14.46 -1.44
C ARG A 205 9.05 14.06 -0.43
N TRP A 206 8.88 12.77 -0.20
CA TRP A 206 7.96 12.24 0.79
C TRP A 206 8.31 12.67 2.22
N TYR A 207 9.59 12.51 2.60
CA TYR A 207 10.05 12.85 3.94
C TYR A 207 10.03 14.36 4.20
N ASP A 208 10.37 15.18 3.20
CA ASP A 208 10.28 16.64 3.28
C ASP A 208 8.84 17.08 3.53
N ASN A 209 7.90 16.60 2.71
CA ASN A 209 6.48 16.93 2.86
C ASN A 209 5.92 16.50 4.24
N TRP A 210 6.36 15.35 4.75
CA TRP A 210 6.01 14.88 6.09
C TRP A 210 6.58 15.79 7.20
N ARG A 211 7.86 16.18 7.08
CA ARG A 211 8.55 17.06 8.05
C ARG A 211 7.94 18.46 8.07
N GLU A 212 7.72 19.06 6.90
CA GLU A 212 7.11 20.38 6.74
C GLU A 212 5.71 20.42 7.38
N SER A 213 4.95 19.33 7.22
CA SER A 213 3.63 19.17 7.83
C SER A 213 3.67 18.91 9.35
N ASN A 214 4.87 18.65 9.90
CA ASN A 214 5.12 18.35 11.32
C ASN A 214 4.21 17.22 11.83
N LEU A 215 4.24 16.07 11.14
CA LEU A 215 3.41 14.91 11.45
C LEU A 215 4.16 13.88 12.31
N ASP A 216 3.45 13.26 13.24
CA ASP A 216 3.92 12.08 13.98
C ASP A 216 3.56 10.79 13.22
N ALA A 217 2.38 10.78 12.59
CA ALA A 217 1.84 9.65 11.85
C ALA A 217 0.90 10.11 10.74
N VAL A 218 0.56 9.18 9.84
CA VAL A 218 -0.45 9.36 8.80
C VAL A 218 -1.49 8.24 8.90
N LEU A 219 -2.77 8.60 8.75
CA LEU A 219 -3.94 7.72 8.72
C LEU A 219 -4.55 7.73 7.31
N CYS A 220 -4.75 6.55 6.72
CA CYS A 220 -5.35 6.40 5.40
C CYS A 220 -6.16 5.09 5.29
N PRO A 221 -6.88 4.85 4.18
CA PRO A 221 -7.49 3.55 3.92
C PRO A 221 -6.41 2.45 3.88
N ALA A 222 -6.69 1.27 4.43
CA ALA A 222 -5.73 0.16 4.39
C ALA A 222 -5.66 -0.53 3.02
N PHE A 223 -6.80 -0.66 2.37
CA PHE A 223 -6.97 -1.40 1.12
C PHE A 223 -7.88 -0.64 0.15
N GLY A 224 -8.37 0.57 0.49
CA GLY A 224 -9.33 1.33 -0.33
C GLY A 224 -10.72 0.69 -0.54
N MET A 225 -10.91 -0.56 -0.13
CA MET A 225 -12.16 -1.33 -0.22
C MET A 225 -12.24 -2.40 0.88
N ALA A 226 -13.43 -2.95 1.12
CA ALA A 226 -13.59 -4.17 1.91
C ALA A 226 -13.06 -5.37 1.13
N ALA A 227 -12.96 -6.54 1.77
CA ALA A 227 -12.53 -7.75 1.07
C ALA A 227 -13.49 -8.04 -0.11
N PRO A 228 -12.97 -8.37 -1.29
CA PRO A 228 -13.76 -8.50 -2.50
C PRO A 228 -14.69 -9.72 -2.46
N VAL A 229 -15.89 -9.56 -3.03
CA VAL A 229 -16.85 -10.64 -3.26
C VAL A 229 -17.14 -10.70 -4.77
N PRO A 230 -17.05 -11.88 -5.42
CA PRO A 230 -16.68 -13.19 -4.87
C PRO A 230 -15.19 -13.32 -4.54
N VAL A 231 -14.86 -14.29 -3.68
CA VAL A 231 -13.47 -14.58 -3.23
C VAL A 231 -12.53 -14.91 -4.41
N ARG A 232 -13.04 -15.60 -5.42
CA ARG A 232 -12.32 -15.86 -6.69
C ARG A 232 -12.86 -14.91 -7.74
N THR A 233 -12.03 -13.97 -8.18
CA THR A 233 -12.39 -12.99 -9.21
C THR A 233 -11.25 -12.84 -10.20
N THR A 234 -11.61 -12.70 -11.48
CA THR A 234 -10.68 -12.34 -12.57
C THR A 234 -10.66 -10.83 -12.83
N ARG A 235 -11.50 -10.06 -12.12
CA ARG A 235 -11.51 -8.60 -12.21
C ARG A 235 -10.23 -8.05 -11.61
N SER A 236 -9.53 -7.21 -12.37
CA SER A 236 -8.36 -6.51 -11.85
C SER A 236 -8.80 -5.41 -10.88
N PHE A 237 -8.45 -5.56 -9.61
CA PHE A 237 -8.63 -4.54 -8.58
C PHE A 237 -7.30 -3.92 -8.16
N ALA A 238 -6.26 -4.00 -8.99
CA ALA A 238 -4.90 -3.55 -8.66
C ALA A 238 -4.82 -2.07 -8.23
N GLY A 239 -5.79 -1.23 -8.61
CA GLY A 239 -5.88 0.15 -8.12
C GLY A 239 -5.90 0.26 -6.60
N MET A 240 -6.40 -0.74 -5.87
CA MET A 240 -6.38 -0.77 -4.41
C MET A 240 -4.97 -0.82 -3.81
N LEU A 241 -4.00 -1.35 -4.57
CA LEU A 241 -2.62 -1.54 -4.12
C LEU A 241 -1.87 -0.21 -3.96
N THR A 242 -2.42 0.87 -4.52
CA THR A 242 -1.90 2.25 -4.37
C THR A 242 -1.83 2.68 -2.90
N TYR A 243 -2.85 2.37 -2.09
CA TYR A 243 -2.82 2.58 -0.64
C TYR A 243 -1.83 1.65 0.04
N LEU A 244 -1.88 0.35 -0.29
CA LEU A 244 -1.12 -0.68 0.42
C LEU A 244 0.40 -0.52 0.28
N HIS A 245 0.88 -0.16 -0.93
CA HIS A 245 2.32 -0.11 -1.24
C HIS A 245 2.96 1.25 -1.01
N LEU A 246 2.18 2.26 -0.65
CA LEU A 246 2.66 3.62 -0.39
C LEU A 246 3.83 3.64 0.60
N PHE A 247 3.76 2.80 1.63
CA PHE A 247 4.75 2.73 2.69
C PHE A 247 5.89 1.72 2.44
N ASN A 248 5.70 0.78 1.50
CA ASN A 248 6.76 -0.13 1.06
C ASN A 248 7.88 0.63 0.36
N ILE A 249 7.51 1.50 -0.58
CA ILE A 249 8.49 2.23 -1.40
C ILE A 249 9.19 3.35 -0.62
N THR A 250 8.47 3.95 0.34
CA THR A 250 9.02 4.95 1.25
C THR A 250 9.80 4.34 2.40
N ASN A 251 9.79 3.01 2.56
CA ASN A 251 10.43 2.29 3.65
C ASN A 251 10.04 2.87 5.03
N MET A 252 8.75 3.16 5.20
CA MET A 252 8.15 3.68 6.41
C MET A 252 7.40 2.55 7.13
N PRO A 253 7.49 2.47 8.46
CA PRO A 253 6.68 1.52 9.22
C PRO A 253 5.20 1.83 9.01
N ALA A 254 4.44 0.81 8.62
CA ALA A 254 3.00 0.90 8.47
C ALA A 254 2.30 -0.34 9.02
N GLY A 255 1.09 -0.15 9.52
CA GLY A 255 0.27 -1.22 10.07
C GLY A 255 -1.21 -0.99 9.81
N SER A 256 -1.93 -2.08 9.56
CA SER A 256 -3.39 -2.06 9.33
C SER A 256 -4.13 -2.45 10.60
N VAL A 257 -5.18 -1.71 10.93
CA VAL A 257 -5.97 -1.85 12.15
C VAL A 257 -7.46 -1.88 11.81
N PRO A 258 -8.27 -2.75 12.43
CA PRO A 258 -9.72 -2.70 12.29
C PRO A 258 -10.28 -1.35 12.72
N SER A 259 -11.14 -0.75 11.91
CA SER A 259 -11.76 0.54 12.24
C SER A 259 -12.88 0.44 13.29
N GLY A 260 -13.34 -0.79 13.59
CA GLY A 260 -14.49 -1.04 14.47
C GLY A 260 -15.85 -0.91 13.78
N ILE A 261 -15.88 -0.59 12.49
CA ILE A 261 -17.10 -0.52 11.68
C ILE A 261 -17.12 -1.58 10.58
N CYS A 262 -18.33 -1.90 10.13
CA CYS A 262 -18.57 -2.76 8.98
C CYS A 262 -19.28 -1.98 7.86
N VAL A 263 -19.25 -2.55 6.65
CA VAL A 263 -20.01 -2.04 5.49
C VAL A 263 -21.51 -2.04 5.80
N THR A 264 -22.17 -0.93 5.47
CA THR A 264 -23.60 -0.69 5.68
C THR A 264 -24.33 -0.51 4.36
N GLU A 265 -25.66 -0.62 4.36
CA GLU A 265 -26.48 -0.34 3.17
C GLU A 265 -26.27 1.07 2.59
N ALA A 266 -25.99 2.06 3.45
CA ALA A 266 -25.69 3.42 3.02
C ALA A 266 -24.38 3.50 2.21
N ASP A 267 -23.40 2.62 2.46
CA ASP A 267 -22.16 2.56 1.69
C ASP A 267 -22.35 1.86 0.35
N LEU A 268 -23.32 0.93 0.27
CA LEU A 268 -23.60 0.14 -0.92
C LEU A 268 -24.46 0.91 -1.93
N ALA A 269 -25.39 1.73 -1.46
CA ALA A 269 -26.31 2.46 -2.34
C ALA A 269 -25.61 3.28 -3.44
N PRO A 270 -24.53 4.05 -3.17
CA PRO A 270 -23.78 4.77 -4.21
C PRO A 270 -23.13 3.84 -5.24
N LEU A 271 -22.64 2.68 -4.82
CA LEU A 271 -22.02 1.69 -5.71
C LEU A 271 -23.08 1.07 -6.62
N ARG A 272 -24.21 0.63 -6.05
CA ARG A 272 -25.34 0.04 -6.78
C ARG A 272 -25.94 1.03 -7.79
N ALA A 273 -26.12 2.29 -7.39
CA ALA A 273 -26.60 3.34 -8.29
C ALA A 273 -25.67 3.55 -9.48
N SER A 274 -24.36 3.51 -9.26
CA SER A 274 -23.35 3.69 -10.32
C SER A 274 -23.33 2.55 -11.32
N LEU A 275 -23.55 1.33 -10.85
CA LEU A 275 -23.68 0.14 -11.69
C LEU A 275 -25.06 0.02 -12.37
N GLY A 276 -25.95 1.00 -12.19
CA GLY A 276 -27.29 0.98 -12.77
C GLY A 276 -28.21 -0.09 -12.18
N GLN A 277 -27.91 -0.61 -10.99
CA GLN A 277 -28.81 -1.53 -10.29
C GLN A 277 -30.10 -0.81 -9.89
N LYS A 278 -31.18 -1.58 -9.75
CA LYS A 278 -32.51 -1.08 -9.41
C LYS A 278 -33.03 -1.78 -8.16
N ASP A 279 -33.84 -1.06 -7.39
CA ASP A 279 -34.62 -1.61 -6.28
C ASP A 279 -36.04 -1.91 -6.80
N GLY A 280 -36.25 -3.16 -7.23
CA GLY A 280 -37.39 -3.53 -8.06
C GLY A 280 -37.40 -2.76 -9.38
N ASN A 281 -38.47 -2.01 -9.66
CA ASN A 281 -38.60 -1.17 -10.86
C ASN A 281 -38.09 0.27 -10.66
N LYS A 282 -37.57 0.63 -9.47
CA LYS A 282 -37.17 2.00 -9.15
C LYS A 282 -35.64 2.14 -9.12
N PRO A 283 -35.10 3.33 -9.42
CA PRO A 283 -33.68 3.59 -9.22
C PRO A 283 -33.33 3.50 -7.73
N VAL A 284 -32.10 3.09 -7.43
CA VAL A 284 -31.58 3.04 -6.05
C VAL A 284 -31.66 4.44 -5.43
N LYS A 285 -32.30 4.53 -4.27
CA LYS A 285 -32.47 5.79 -3.54
C LYS A 285 -31.17 6.13 -2.81
N LEU A 286 -30.59 7.29 -3.13
CA LEU A 286 -29.43 7.84 -2.43
C LEU A 286 -29.88 8.79 -1.32
N ALA A 287 -29.09 8.87 -0.25
CA ALA A 287 -29.30 9.86 0.80
C ALA A 287 -29.02 11.29 0.25
N PRO A 288 -29.64 12.33 0.81
CA PRO A 288 -29.41 13.71 0.38
C PRO A 288 -27.91 14.07 0.41
N GLY A 289 -27.42 14.66 -0.68
CA GLY A 289 -26.01 15.06 -0.82
C GLY A 289 -25.05 13.92 -1.19
N VAL A 290 -25.52 12.67 -1.26
CA VAL A 290 -24.70 11.53 -1.70
C VAL A 290 -24.80 11.37 -3.22
N THR A 291 -23.66 11.35 -3.89
CA THR A 291 -23.56 11.13 -5.34
C THR A 291 -23.19 9.67 -5.65
N PRO A 292 -23.54 9.17 -6.86
CA PRO A 292 -23.02 7.90 -7.33
C PRO A 292 -21.50 7.84 -7.28
N TYR A 293 -20.97 6.67 -6.93
CA TYR A 293 -19.54 6.40 -6.95
C TYR A 293 -18.99 6.48 -8.40
N PRO A 294 -17.88 7.20 -8.64
CA PRO A 294 -17.34 7.36 -9.99
C PRO A 294 -16.84 6.02 -10.52
N ILE A 295 -17.32 5.59 -11.68
CA ILE A 295 -16.91 4.35 -12.37
C ILE A 295 -16.37 4.62 -13.78
N ASP A 296 -15.93 5.86 -14.04
CA ASP A 296 -15.34 6.31 -15.29
C ASP A 296 -14.01 5.60 -15.61
N ARG A 297 -13.31 5.14 -14.56
CA ARG A 297 -12.02 4.45 -14.67
C ARG A 297 -12.14 2.95 -14.41
N PRO A 298 -11.29 2.11 -15.04
CA PRO A 298 -11.35 0.66 -14.90
C PRO A 298 -11.22 0.16 -13.46
N TRP A 299 -10.33 0.75 -12.66
CA TRP A 299 -10.13 0.35 -11.27
C TRP A 299 -11.34 0.63 -10.40
N GLN A 300 -11.92 1.82 -10.54
CA GLN A 300 -13.11 2.22 -9.79
C GLN A 300 -14.33 1.38 -10.21
N LYS A 301 -14.50 1.11 -11.50
CA LYS A 301 -15.55 0.21 -11.97
C LYS A 301 -15.41 -1.19 -11.36
N ALA A 302 -14.21 -1.76 -11.41
CA ALA A 302 -13.94 -3.07 -10.81
C ALA A 302 -14.18 -3.07 -9.29
N ALA A 303 -13.78 -2.00 -8.59
CA ALA A 303 -14.05 -1.84 -7.17
C ALA A 303 -15.55 -1.78 -6.87
N ALA A 304 -16.35 -1.03 -7.64
CA ALA A 304 -17.79 -1.01 -7.45
C ALA A 304 -18.42 -2.40 -7.63
N GLU A 305 -18.05 -3.12 -8.70
CA GLU A 305 -18.55 -4.46 -8.99
C GLU A 305 -18.19 -5.48 -7.89
N LEU A 306 -17.03 -5.35 -7.25
CA LEU A 306 -16.56 -6.26 -6.20
C LEU A 306 -17.06 -5.92 -4.79
N GLN A 307 -17.83 -4.83 -4.65
CA GLN A 307 -18.21 -4.29 -3.34
C GLN A 307 -19.71 -4.24 -3.10
N VAL A 308 -20.55 -4.35 -4.14
CA VAL A 308 -22.02 -4.31 -3.97
C VAL A 308 -22.61 -5.37 -3.04
N ASP A 309 -21.90 -6.50 -2.88
CA ASP A 309 -22.33 -7.65 -2.07
C ASP A 309 -21.50 -7.83 -0.79
N THR A 310 -20.95 -6.73 -0.26
CA THR A 310 -20.05 -6.75 0.91
C THR A 310 -20.69 -6.30 2.22
N LEU A 311 -22.02 -6.30 2.31
CA LEU A 311 -22.75 -5.91 3.51
C LEU A 311 -22.21 -6.63 4.77
N GLY A 312 -21.95 -5.87 5.83
CA GLY A 312 -21.47 -6.41 7.09
C GLY A 312 -19.98 -6.79 7.12
N MET A 313 -19.25 -6.69 6.00
CA MET A 313 -17.82 -6.98 5.98
C MET A 313 -17.03 -5.93 6.78
N PRO A 314 -15.97 -6.34 7.51
CA PRO A 314 -15.15 -5.41 8.27
C PRO A 314 -14.31 -4.53 7.34
N VAL A 315 -14.07 -3.29 7.76
CA VAL A 315 -13.22 -2.35 7.04
C VAL A 315 -12.09 -1.87 7.95
N GLY A 316 -10.87 -1.80 7.41
CA GLY A 316 -9.67 -1.41 8.14
C GLY A 316 -9.14 -0.04 7.71
N VAL A 317 -8.37 0.57 8.60
CA VAL A 317 -7.54 1.74 8.32
C VAL A 317 -6.07 1.36 8.41
N GLN A 318 -5.21 2.10 7.73
CA GLN A 318 -3.77 1.94 7.81
C GLN A 318 -3.16 3.18 8.46
N VAL A 319 -2.14 2.92 9.27
CA VAL A 319 -1.35 3.93 9.96
C VAL A 319 0.09 3.76 9.53
N ALA A 320 0.79 4.85 9.29
CA ALA A 320 2.23 4.86 9.09
C ALA A 320 2.90 5.91 9.97
N ALA A 321 4.20 5.74 10.23
CA ALA A 321 5.05 6.71 10.92
C ALA A 321 6.34 6.96 10.14
N ALA A 322 7.15 7.93 10.57
CA ALA A 322 8.46 8.22 9.98
C ALA A 322 9.37 6.97 9.89
N PRO A 323 10.33 6.90 8.94
CA PRO A 323 11.28 5.79 8.89
C PRO A 323 11.92 5.53 10.25
N TRP A 324 12.01 4.26 10.65
CA TRP A 324 12.57 3.82 11.94
C TRP A 324 11.78 4.24 13.19
N HIS A 325 10.56 4.77 13.05
CA HIS A 325 9.68 5.12 14.16
C HIS A 325 8.56 4.08 14.32
N ASP A 326 8.93 2.81 14.37
CA ASP A 326 7.98 1.71 14.48
C ASP A 326 7.19 1.74 15.79
N GLU A 327 7.80 2.18 16.88
CA GLU A 327 7.15 2.38 18.18
C GLU A 327 6.07 3.46 18.10
N MET A 328 6.33 4.54 17.35
CA MET A 328 5.33 5.56 17.06
C MET A 328 4.17 4.96 16.24
N CYS A 329 4.48 4.19 15.19
CA CYS A 329 3.47 3.50 14.41
C CYS A 329 2.59 2.60 15.30
N LEU A 330 3.21 1.80 16.19
CA LEU A 330 2.49 0.93 17.12
C LEU A 330 1.68 1.71 18.17
N HIS A 331 2.21 2.84 18.65
CA HIS A 331 1.51 3.73 19.57
C HIS A 331 0.25 4.30 18.91
N VAL A 332 0.35 4.84 17.69
CA VAL A 332 -0.80 5.36 16.96
C VAL A 332 -1.79 4.25 16.63
N MET A 333 -1.33 3.05 16.25
CA MET A 333 -2.22 1.89 16.07
C MET A 333 -3.00 1.55 17.35
N ARG A 334 -2.37 1.65 18.53
CA ARG A 334 -3.04 1.45 19.81
C ARG A 334 -4.12 2.52 20.06
N GLU A 335 -3.83 3.78 19.77
CA GLU A 335 -4.81 4.87 19.90
C GLU A 335 -5.98 4.69 18.93
N VAL A 336 -5.72 4.27 17.68
CA VAL A 336 -6.77 3.91 16.71
C VAL A 336 -7.67 2.80 17.24
N GLU A 337 -7.10 1.75 17.84
CA GLU A 337 -7.92 0.67 18.40
C GLU A 337 -8.71 1.11 19.65
N ARG A 338 -8.17 2.02 20.48
CA ARG A 338 -8.91 2.63 21.60
C ARG A 338 -10.08 3.46 21.06
N ALA A 339 -9.83 4.28 20.04
CA ALA A 339 -10.84 5.04 19.33
C ALA A 339 -11.93 4.11 18.76
N ALA A 340 -11.55 3.03 18.06
CA ALA A 340 -12.49 2.07 17.47
C ALA A 340 -13.42 1.40 18.50
N ARG A 341 -12.89 1.02 19.67
CA ARG A 341 -13.67 0.39 20.75
C ARG A 341 -14.61 1.35 21.49
N GLY A 342 -14.42 2.66 21.33
CA GLY A 342 -15.04 3.69 22.15
C GLY A 342 -14.29 3.84 23.48
N VAL A 343 -14.29 5.05 24.04
CA VAL A 343 -13.59 5.36 25.30
C VAL A 343 -14.19 4.52 26.42
N SER A 344 -13.60 3.36 26.70
CA SER A 344 -13.78 2.71 27.99
C SER A 344 -13.06 3.60 28.99
N GLN A 345 -13.80 4.34 29.82
CA GLN A 345 -13.18 4.90 31.01
C GLN A 345 -12.51 3.74 31.77
N PRO A 346 -11.29 3.92 32.30
CA PRO A 346 -10.73 2.93 33.20
C PRO A 346 -11.74 2.75 34.35
N GLY A 347 -12.28 1.53 34.48
CA GLY A 347 -13.15 1.19 35.61
C GLY A 347 -12.40 1.45 36.92
N PRO A 348 -13.13 1.77 38.01
CA PRO A 348 -12.52 2.10 39.28
C PRO A 348 -11.58 0.98 39.71
N THR A 349 -10.33 1.36 40.01
CA THR A 349 -9.36 0.48 40.66
C THR A 349 -9.93 0.12 42.03
N ASN A 350 -10.37 -1.13 42.19
CA ASN A 350 -10.54 -1.74 43.51
C ASN A 350 -9.20 -2.27 44.00
#